data_AF-A0A2W6CYE0-F1
#
_entry.id   AF-A0A2W6CYE0-F1
#
_cell.length_a   1.000
_cell.length_b   1.000
_cell.length_c   1.000
_cell.angle_alpha   90.00
_cell.angle_beta   90.00
_cell.angle_gamma   90.00
#
_symmetry.space_group_name_H-M   'P 1'
#
loop_
_entity.id
_entity.type
_entity.pdbx_description
1 polymer ?
#
loop_
_entity_poly.entity_id
_entity_poly.type
_entity_poly.pdbx_seq_one_letter_code
_entity_poly.pdbx_strand_id
1 'polypeptide(L)'
;MKTTRLRVTMRDVVPAVVRVIDVPAASTLPELHHLLQAALGWTDSHLHQFVAGETTYGVPDEDSDEEEQDEAGARLRDLPAAFTYSYDFGDGWEHDVEVLGLGGDEPGCVYGEGRCPPEDCGGPGGYADLLAVLADPSHDDHDRLREWAGELPEFDQPATDTLVRLTVGEVPASVRLVLDLLAPGVKLTPGGRLPRVFVRTVQAERPSWYRLDRPASVEEDLYPLTILHDLLRDVGLARLRSGVLSPTKAAGDDLEVIRRLCSFFKPRAFATNLIIGAVALLAAGGPQPAKLLAAAIHPLLSYTWSTDGRPITEEEARMELHGVVALMEALDLVETEWDKTIRQDVWQAGPSALSLLPDVIGLVAYFAREEHE
;
A
#
# COMPACT_ATOMS: atom_id res chain seq x y z
N MET A 1 -12.06 6.19 11.42
CA MET A 1 -11.10 5.39 12.21
C MET A 1 -10.64 6.21 13.42
N LYS A 2 -10.22 5.62 14.56
CA LYS A 2 -9.60 6.41 15.65
C LYS A 2 -8.10 6.48 15.46
N THR A 3 -7.50 7.66 15.62
CA THR A 3 -6.06 7.86 15.49
C THR A 3 -5.41 8.23 16.83
N THR A 4 -4.10 8.02 16.90
CA THR A 4 -3.23 8.50 17.98
C THR A 4 -2.11 9.32 17.35
N ARG A 5 -1.68 10.39 18.03
CA ARG A 5 -0.60 11.25 17.57
C ARG A 5 0.73 10.77 18.11
N LEU A 6 1.71 10.64 17.23
CA LEU A 6 3.08 10.31 17.55
C LEU A 6 4.01 11.47 17.21
N ARG A 7 5.02 11.72 18.03
CA ARG A 7 6.23 12.45 17.67
C ARG A 7 7.36 11.45 17.50
N VAL A 8 8.06 11.53 16.39
CA VAL A 8 9.22 10.71 16.06
C VAL A 8 10.40 11.66 15.92
N THR A 9 11.45 11.45 16.71
CA THR A 9 12.66 12.28 16.69
C THR A 9 13.86 11.37 16.46
N MET A 10 14.64 11.66 15.41
CA MET A 10 15.87 10.91 15.13
C MET A 10 16.97 11.32 16.10
N ARG A 11 17.64 10.35 16.73
CA ARG A 11 18.73 10.61 17.69
C ARG A 11 20.01 10.97 16.97
N ASP A 12 20.83 11.79 17.63
CA ASP A 12 22.19 12.15 17.22
C ASP A 12 22.34 12.78 15.82
N VAL A 13 21.24 13.27 15.24
CA VAL A 13 21.23 13.93 13.92
C VAL A 13 21.05 15.45 14.05
N VAL A 14 21.90 16.19 13.33
CA VAL A 14 21.89 17.65 13.26
C VAL A 14 22.01 18.11 11.80
N PRO A 15 21.09 18.95 11.27
CA PRO A 15 19.90 19.51 11.93
C PRO A 15 18.88 18.44 12.37
N ALA A 16 18.11 18.72 13.42
CA ALA A 16 17.16 17.75 13.97
C ALA A 16 16.13 17.30 12.92
N VAL A 17 15.89 15.99 12.87
CA VAL A 17 14.87 15.37 12.03
C VAL A 17 13.71 14.93 12.91
N VAL A 18 12.55 15.54 12.69
CA VAL A 18 11.33 15.29 13.49
C VAL A 18 10.14 15.09 12.56
N ARG A 19 9.29 14.12 12.91
CA ARG A 19 7.98 13.93 12.30
C ARG A 19 6.92 13.88 13.40
N VAL A 20 5.78 14.50 13.15
CA VAL A 20 4.59 14.35 14.00
C VAL A 20 3.48 13.84 13.10
N ILE A 21 3.00 12.65 13.38
CA ILE A 21 2.05 11.92 12.55
C ILE A 21 0.87 11.41 13.37
N ASP A 22 -0.31 11.43 12.76
CA ASP A 22 -1.49 10.77 13.26
C ASP A 22 -1.59 9.40 12.59
N VAL A 23 -1.63 8.33 13.38
CA VAL A 23 -1.69 6.94 12.90
C VAL A 23 -2.89 6.22 13.50
N PRO A 24 -3.39 5.13 12.89
CA PRO A 24 -4.46 4.33 13.50
C PRO A 24 -4.08 3.87 14.91
N ALA A 25 -4.92 4.16 15.91
CA ALA A 25 -4.62 3.77 17.29
C ALA A 25 -4.59 2.25 17.51
N ALA A 26 -5.11 1.48 16.54
CA ALA A 26 -5.13 0.03 16.54
C ALA A 26 -4.04 -0.60 15.66
N SER A 27 -3.08 0.19 15.15
CA SER A 27 -1.98 -0.33 14.32
C SER A 27 -1.23 -1.46 15.02
N THR A 28 -0.90 -2.50 14.27
CA THR A 28 0.14 -3.46 14.68
C THR A 28 1.51 -2.80 14.56
N LEU A 29 2.55 -3.41 15.13
CA LEU A 29 3.90 -2.90 14.96
C LEU A 29 4.42 -2.96 13.51
N PRO A 30 4.14 -4.01 12.71
CA PRO A 30 4.46 -4.00 11.28
C PRO A 30 3.80 -2.82 10.52
N GLU A 31 2.54 -2.52 10.83
CA GLU A 31 1.86 -1.37 10.22
C GLU A 31 2.46 -0.04 10.68
N LEU A 32 2.86 0.05 11.94
CA LEU A 32 3.56 1.22 12.47
C LEU A 32 4.91 1.41 11.78
N HIS A 33 5.67 0.34 11.56
CA HIS A 33 6.94 0.37 10.82
C HIS A 33 6.77 1.00 9.44
N HIS A 34 5.82 0.51 8.63
CA HIS A 34 5.55 1.11 7.32
C HIS A 34 5.12 2.58 7.41
N LEU A 35 4.38 2.98 8.45
CA LEU A 35 4.00 4.38 8.67
C LEU A 35 5.19 5.26 9.06
N LEU A 36 6.16 4.72 9.81
CA LEU A 36 7.40 5.41 10.15
C LEU A 36 8.29 5.57 8.92
N GLN A 37 8.45 4.51 8.11
CA GLN A 37 9.17 4.54 6.85
C GLN A 37 8.59 5.60 5.89
N ALA A 38 7.26 5.61 5.74
CA ALA A 38 6.52 6.62 4.99
C ALA A 38 6.72 8.05 5.52
N ALA A 39 6.70 8.23 6.84
CA ALA A 39 6.85 9.54 7.46
C ALA A 39 8.29 10.10 7.34
N LEU A 40 9.28 9.22 7.46
CA LEU A 40 10.69 9.60 7.41
C LEU A 40 11.15 9.80 5.96
N GLY A 41 10.71 8.94 5.04
CA GLY A 41 11.08 8.94 3.63
C GLY A 41 12.11 7.86 3.27
N TRP A 42 12.03 6.69 3.93
CA TRP A 42 12.91 5.55 3.71
C TRP A 42 12.23 4.42 2.94
N THR A 43 13.02 3.43 2.50
CA THR A 43 12.61 2.42 1.53
C THR A 43 12.47 1.03 2.12
N ASP A 44 12.46 0.88 3.45
CA ASP A 44 12.30 -0.41 4.13
C ASP A 44 13.29 -1.47 3.62
N SER A 45 14.55 -1.06 3.48
CA SER A 45 15.62 -1.87 2.87
C SER A 45 16.44 -2.65 3.90
N HIS A 46 16.25 -2.35 5.18
CA HIS A 46 17.03 -2.91 6.29
C HIS A 46 16.13 -3.46 7.40
N LEU A 47 16.73 -4.23 8.30
CA LEU A 47 16.07 -4.73 9.49
C LEU A 47 15.67 -3.58 10.43
N HIS A 48 14.66 -3.85 11.26
CA HIS A 48 14.15 -2.90 12.24
C HIS A 48 13.68 -3.62 13.50
N GLN A 49 13.53 -2.86 14.58
CA GLN A 49 12.94 -3.32 15.83
C GLN A 49 12.32 -2.16 16.62
N PHE A 50 11.45 -2.52 17.57
CA PHE A 50 10.89 -1.60 18.56
C PHE A 50 11.36 -1.99 19.95
N VAL A 51 11.91 -1.04 20.70
CA VAL A 51 12.38 -1.28 22.08
C VAL A 51 11.52 -0.48 23.06
N ALA A 52 10.76 -1.20 23.88
CA ALA A 52 9.83 -0.65 24.86
C ALA A 52 10.16 -1.16 26.27
N GLY A 53 10.98 -0.39 26.99
CA GLY A 53 11.47 -0.79 28.31
C GLY A 53 12.48 -1.94 28.20
N GLU A 54 12.15 -3.09 28.80
CA GLU A 54 12.97 -4.31 28.73
C GLU A 54 12.54 -5.25 27.59
N THR A 55 11.50 -4.89 26.83
CA THR A 55 10.97 -5.72 25.75
C THR A 55 11.41 -5.18 24.39
N THR A 56 11.96 -6.07 23.57
CA THR A 56 12.24 -5.84 22.16
C THR A 56 11.21 -6.58 21.31
N TYR A 57 10.70 -5.89 20.29
CA TYR A 57 9.82 -6.46 19.28
C TYR A 57 10.48 -6.35 17.91
N GLY A 58 10.52 -7.45 17.18
CA GLY A 58 11.10 -7.49 15.84
C GLY A 58 10.50 -8.62 15.01
N VAL A 59 10.98 -8.72 13.78
CA VAL A 59 10.59 -9.78 12.86
C VAL A 59 11.24 -11.09 13.32
N PRO A 60 10.50 -12.19 13.51
CA PRO A 60 11.08 -13.45 13.96
C PRO A 60 12.22 -13.92 13.04
N ASP A 61 13.40 -14.15 13.63
CA ASP A 61 14.56 -14.72 12.96
C ASP A 61 14.92 -16.06 13.64
N GLU A 62 14.84 -17.15 12.87
CA GLU A 62 15.15 -18.50 13.36
C GLU A 62 16.65 -18.69 13.64
N ASP A 63 17.51 -17.84 13.07
CA ASP A 63 18.96 -17.88 13.22
C ASP A 63 19.47 -16.92 14.33
N SER A 64 18.57 -16.12 14.94
CA SER A 64 18.90 -15.22 16.05
C SER A 64 18.77 -15.91 17.41
N ASP A 65 19.77 -15.70 18.27
CA ASP A 65 19.75 -16.14 19.68
C ASP A 65 19.08 -15.10 20.60
N GLU A 66 18.61 -13.97 20.06
CA GLU A 66 18.01 -12.88 20.85
C GLU A 66 16.54 -13.17 21.21
N GLU A 67 16.17 -12.92 22.46
CA GLU A 67 14.81 -13.11 22.96
C GLU A 67 13.90 -11.93 22.54
N GLU A 68 13.55 -11.88 21.25
CA GLU A 68 12.61 -10.89 20.71
C GLU A 68 11.17 -11.41 20.69
N GLN A 69 10.21 -10.50 20.90
CA GLN A 69 8.80 -10.79 20.70
C GLN A 69 8.41 -10.52 19.25
N ASP A 70 7.62 -11.43 18.65
CA ASP A 70 7.06 -11.25 17.30
C ASP A 70 6.23 -9.96 17.23
N GLU A 71 6.69 -9.01 16.43
CA GLU A 71 6.05 -7.72 16.24
C GLU A 71 4.61 -7.83 15.68
N ALA A 72 4.30 -8.87 14.91
CA ALA A 72 2.99 -9.08 14.32
C ALA A 72 1.91 -9.37 15.39
N GLY A 73 2.33 -9.86 16.56
CA GLY A 73 1.47 -10.08 17.72
C GLY A 73 1.22 -8.83 18.56
N ALA A 74 2.02 -7.78 18.39
CA ALA A 74 2.00 -6.56 19.20
C ALA A 74 1.26 -5.40 18.52
N ARG A 75 0.78 -4.45 19.32
CA ARG A 75 0.08 -3.25 18.84
C ARG A 75 0.61 -2.01 19.52
N LEU A 76 0.55 -0.89 18.80
CA LEU A 76 0.97 0.42 19.30
C LEU A 76 0.30 0.78 20.64
N ARG A 77 -1.00 0.52 20.78
CA ARG A 77 -1.74 0.81 22.03
C ARG A 77 -1.29 0.02 23.25
N ASP A 78 -0.56 -1.07 23.04
CA ASP A 78 -0.08 -1.96 24.11
C ASP A 78 1.35 -1.57 24.53
N LEU A 79 2.01 -0.66 23.79
CA LEU A 79 3.30 -0.08 24.12
C LEU A 79 3.18 1.07 25.15
N PRO A 80 4.26 1.39 25.88
CA PRO A 80 4.33 2.59 26.71
C PRO A 80 4.23 3.87 25.87
N ALA A 81 3.97 5.00 26.55
CA ALA A 81 3.84 6.31 25.88
C ALA A 81 5.16 6.82 25.25
N ALA A 82 6.29 6.20 25.56
CA ALA A 82 7.57 6.46 24.90
C ALA A 82 8.32 5.15 24.68
N PHE A 83 8.86 4.95 23.49
CA PHE A 83 9.63 3.78 23.09
C PHE A 83 10.62 4.17 21.99
N THR A 84 11.54 3.26 21.67
CA THR A 84 12.54 3.45 20.62
C THR A 84 12.16 2.66 19.38
N TYR A 85 12.37 3.24 18.20
CA TYR A 85 12.35 2.53 16.93
C TYR A 85 13.75 2.56 16.32
N SER A 86 14.33 1.38 16.12
CA SER A 86 15.65 1.18 15.52
C SER A 86 15.49 0.68 14.10
N TYR A 87 16.20 1.28 13.15
CA TYR A 87 16.21 0.91 11.74
C TYR A 87 17.63 0.85 11.23
N ASP A 88 17.91 -0.13 10.37
CA ASP A 88 19.24 -0.45 9.87
C ASP A 88 20.27 -0.69 10.97
N PHE A 89 20.47 -1.94 11.34
CA PHE A 89 21.45 -2.30 12.38
C PHE A 89 22.90 -2.07 11.94
N GLY A 90 23.16 -1.85 10.65
CA GLY A 90 24.47 -1.45 10.14
C GLY A 90 24.78 0.02 10.44
N ASP A 91 23.88 0.91 10.01
CA ASP A 91 24.02 2.36 10.19
C ASP A 91 23.58 2.87 11.58
N GLY A 92 22.73 2.12 12.27
CA GLY A 92 22.29 2.38 13.64
C GLY A 92 21.33 3.56 13.75
N TRP A 93 20.28 3.63 12.92
CA TRP A 93 19.31 4.71 13.02
C TRP A 93 18.34 4.51 14.19
N GLU A 94 18.49 5.36 15.20
CA GLU A 94 17.68 5.31 16.42
C GLU A 94 16.67 6.46 16.48
N HIS A 95 15.42 6.14 16.83
CA HIS A 95 14.33 7.12 16.89
C HIS A 95 13.62 7.07 18.23
N ASP A 96 13.47 8.23 18.87
CA ASP A 96 12.55 8.41 19.99
C ASP A 96 11.13 8.57 19.48
N VAL A 97 10.24 7.65 19.86
CA VAL A 97 8.81 7.71 19.51
C VAL A 97 7.99 8.01 20.77
N GLU A 98 7.28 9.12 20.75
CA GLU A 98 6.42 9.59 21.85
C GLU A 98 4.95 9.64 21.44
N VAL A 99 4.08 9.02 22.22
CA VAL A 99 2.62 9.08 22.08
C VAL A 99 2.11 10.36 22.74
N LEU A 100 1.68 11.33 21.93
CA LEU A 100 1.20 12.63 22.42
C LEU A 100 -0.28 12.59 22.85
N GLY A 101 -1.01 11.52 22.52
CA GLY A 101 -2.43 11.34 22.85
C GLY A 101 -3.29 11.15 21.60
N LEU A 102 -4.55 11.58 21.66
CA LEU A 102 -5.48 11.47 20.54
C LEU A 102 -5.00 12.30 19.33
N GLY A 103 -5.03 11.68 18.14
CA GLY A 103 -4.77 12.36 16.88
C GLY A 103 -6.02 13.03 16.30
N GLY A 104 -5.89 13.53 15.07
CA GLY A 104 -6.99 14.08 14.27
C GLY A 104 -7.97 13.02 13.76
N ASP A 105 -8.98 13.45 13.01
CA ASP A 105 -10.04 12.55 12.51
C ASP A 105 -9.53 11.54 11.46
N GLU A 106 -8.39 11.85 10.84
CA GLU A 106 -7.76 11.06 9.77
C GLU A 106 -6.26 10.90 10.04
N PRO A 107 -5.65 9.78 9.59
CA PRO A 107 -4.20 9.62 9.64
C PRO A 107 -3.49 10.63 8.72
N GLY A 108 -2.23 10.92 8.99
CA GLY A 108 -1.48 11.88 8.19
C GLY A 108 -0.30 12.51 8.92
N CYS A 109 0.38 13.44 8.25
CA CYS A 109 1.53 14.17 8.79
C CYS A 109 1.13 15.59 9.17
N VAL A 110 1.20 15.89 10.47
CA VAL A 110 0.73 17.17 11.01
C VAL A 110 1.85 18.19 11.18
N TYR A 111 3.10 17.71 11.28
CA TYR A 111 4.29 18.55 11.35
C TYR A 111 5.53 17.73 11.00
N GLY A 112 6.55 18.39 10.48
CA GLY A 112 7.90 17.84 10.46
C GLY A 112 8.94 18.89 10.10
N GLU A 113 10.19 18.54 10.35
CA GLU A 113 11.36 19.36 10.05
C GLU A 113 12.58 18.46 9.84
N GLY A 114 13.59 18.97 9.15
CA GLY A 114 14.80 18.20 8.84
C GLY A 114 14.59 17.24 7.67
N ARG A 115 15.61 17.18 6.82
CA ARG A 115 15.65 16.33 5.63
C ARG A 115 15.77 14.86 6.06
N CYS A 116 15.23 13.95 5.25
CA CYS A 116 15.51 12.53 5.43
C CYS A 116 17.00 12.27 5.14
N PRO A 117 17.77 11.63 6.04
CA PRO A 117 19.07 11.08 5.67
C PRO A 117 18.92 10.04 4.56
N PRO A 118 19.78 10.04 3.52
CA PRO A 118 19.77 8.97 2.53
C PRO A 118 20.02 7.60 3.18
N GLU A 119 19.42 6.55 2.61
CA GLU A 119 19.79 5.16 2.93
C GLU A 119 21.30 4.95 2.73
N ASP A 120 21.90 4.06 3.53
CA ASP A 120 23.32 3.68 3.46
C ASP A 120 24.32 4.85 3.57
N CYS A 121 23.93 5.98 4.19
CA CYS A 121 24.84 7.12 4.34
C CYS A 121 25.83 7.01 5.51
N GLY A 122 25.83 5.89 6.24
CA GLY A 122 26.76 5.62 7.35
C GLY A 122 26.25 6.15 8.69
N GLY A 123 24.93 6.11 8.90
CA GLY A 123 24.30 6.52 10.14
C GLY A 123 24.40 8.03 10.44
N PRO A 124 24.10 8.44 11.69
CA PRO A 124 24.11 9.86 12.08
C PRO A 124 25.44 10.58 11.81
N GLY A 125 26.57 9.88 12.02
CA GLY A 125 27.91 10.41 11.75
C GLY A 125 28.18 10.61 10.26
N GLY A 126 27.89 9.59 9.45
CA GLY A 126 28.06 9.67 8.00
C GLY A 126 27.17 10.74 7.35
N TYR A 127 25.94 10.91 7.86
CA TYR A 127 25.08 11.99 7.41
C TYR A 127 25.60 13.39 7.76
N ALA A 128 26.14 13.57 8.98
CA ALA A 128 26.75 14.84 9.36
C ALA A 128 27.97 15.18 8.49
N ASP A 129 28.82 14.18 8.20
CA ASP A 129 29.97 14.32 7.31
C ASP A 129 29.52 14.65 5.87
N LEU A 130 28.48 13.96 5.38
CA LEU A 130 27.88 14.23 4.06
C LEU A 130 27.43 15.69 3.94
N LEU A 131 26.65 16.18 4.91
CA LEU A 131 26.17 17.56 4.91
C LEU A 131 27.32 18.57 4.95
N ALA A 132 28.36 18.30 5.75
CA ALA A 132 29.53 19.17 5.84
C ALA A 132 30.29 19.24 4.50
N VAL A 133 30.49 18.10 3.84
CA VAL A 133 31.15 18.04 2.53
C VAL A 133 30.33 18.73 1.45
N LEU A 134 29.01 18.49 1.39
CA LEU A 134 28.13 19.11 0.40
C LEU A 134 27.98 20.63 0.58
N ALA A 135 28.24 21.15 1.79
CA ALA A 135 28.25 22.58 2.07
C ALA A 135 29.55 23.28 1.60
N ASP A 136 30.62 22.54 1.30
CA ASP A 136 31.91 23.07 0.83
C ASP A 136 32.24 22.58 -0.59
N PRO A 137 31.91 23.38 -1.63
CA PRO A 137 32.25 23.06 -3.03
C PRO A 137 33.75 22.94 -3.32
N SER A 138 34.63 23.30 -2.38
CA SER A 138 36.09 23.15 -2.52
C SER A 138 36.65 21.88 -1.87
N HIS A 139 35.82 21.12 -1.16
CA HIS A 139 36.22 19.86 -0.55
C HIS A 139 36.53 18.81 -1.63
N ASP A 140 37.62 18.06 -1.48
CA ASP A 140 38.09 17.10 -2.50
C ASP A 140 37.05 16.01 -2.82
N ASP A 141 36.22 15.62 -1.85
CA ASP A 141 35.11 14.66 -2.03
C ASP A 141 33.77 15.28 -2.46
N HIS A 142 33.65 16.61 -2.60
CA HIS A 142 32.36 17.28 -2.85
C HIS A 142 31.64 16.71 -4.08
N ASP A 143 32.33 16.65 -5.22
CA ASP A 143 31.70 16.23 -6.47
C ASP A 143 31.30 14.75 -6.43
N ARG A 144 32.14 13.89 -5.83
CA ARG A 144 31.87 12.46 -5.66
C ARG A 144 30.65 12.22 -4.78
N LEU A 145 30.57 12.89 -3.62
CA LEU A 145 29.46 12.71 -2.69
C LEU A 145 28.18 13.37 -3.19
N ARG A 146 28.27 14.46 -3.97
CA ARG A 146 27.12 15.07 -4.63
C ARG A 146 26.55 14.17 -5.73
N GLU A 147 27.42 13.51 -6.50
CA GLU A 147 26.99 12.53 -7.50
C GLU A 147 26.32 11.31 -6.85
N TRP A 148 26.90 10.79 -5.76
CA TRP A 148 26.35 9.65 -5.03
C TRP A 148 25.01 9.97 -4.33
N ALA A 149 24.95 11.08 -3.57
CA ALA A 149 23.76 11.45 -2.81
C ALA A 149 22.63 12.00 -3.69
N GLY A 150 22.96 12.48 -4.89
CA GLY A 150 22.03 13.18 -5.77
C GLY A 150 21.49 14.48 -5.14
N GLU A 151 20.25 14.83 -5.48
CA GLU A 151 19.56 15.91 -4.78
C GLU A 151 19.03 15.42 -3.44
N LEU A 152 19.46 16.07 -2.36
CA LEU A 152 18.79 15.96 -1.08
C LEU A 152 17.54 16.86 -1.16
N PRO A 153 16.31 16.34 -1.05
CA PRO A 153 15.11 17.17 -1.00
C PRO A 153 14.97 17.83 0.38
N GLU A 154 14.31 18.99 0.43
CA GLU A 154 13.80 19.54 1.68
C GLU A 154 12.57 18.75 2.14
N PHE A 155 12.25 18.84 3.44
CA PHE A 155 11.05 18.18 3.95
C PHE A 155 9.77 18.81 3.37
N ASP A 156 8.91 17.99 2.78
CA ASP A 156 7.61 18.36 2.23
C ASP A 156 6.48 17.74 3.05
N GLN A 157 5.92 18.53 3.97
CA GLN A 157 4.84 18.06 4.84
C GLN A 157 3.60 17.60 4.06
N PRO A 158 3.04 18.35 3.09
CA PRO A 158 1.92 17.87 2.27
C PRO A 158 2.18 16.54 1.56
N ALA A 159 3.38 16.33 1.01
CA ALA A 159 3.74 15.06 0.37
C ALA A 159 3.80 13.92 1.40
N THR A 160 4.43 14.15 2.55
CA THR A 160 4.48 13.17 3.64
C THR A 160 3.09 12.88 4.22
N ASP A 161 2.22 13.88 4.34
CA ASP A 161 0.82 13.68 4.78
C ASP A 161 0.07 12.75 3.83
N THR A 162 0.22 12.98 2.52
CA THR A 162 -0.36 12.13 1.48
C THR A 162 0.20 10.71 1.58
N LEU A 163 1.51 10.56 1.73
CA LEU A 163 2.17 9.26 1.80
C LEU A 163 1.68 8.46 3.02
N VAL A 164 1.65 9.06 4.21
CA VAL A 164 1.13 8.41 5.44
C VAL A 164 -0.33 7.97 5.27
N ARG A 165 -1.19 8.80 4.64
CA ARG A 165 -2.59 8.43 4.36
C ARG A 165 -2.68 7.24 3.42
N LEU A 166 -1.91 7.25 2.33
CA LEU A 166 -1.87 6.16 1.37
C LEU A 166 -1.35 4.86 1.99
N THR A 167 -0.36 4.94 2.89
CA THR A 167 0.15 3.79 3.64
C THR A 167 -0.90 3.18 4.57
N VAL A 168 -1.76 3.99 5.21
CA VAL A 168 -2.91 3.45 5.97
C VAL A 168 -3.94 2.83 5.03
N GLY A 169 -4.16 3.45 3.88
CA GLY A 169 -5.14 3.02 2.90
C GLY A 169 -6.55 3.51 3.20
N GLU A 170 -7.43 3.26 2.24
CA GLU A 170 -8.85 3.59 2.28
C GLU A 170 -9.67 2.41 1.78
N VAL A 171 -10.90 2.29 2.29
CA VAL A 171 -11.84 1.28 1.78
C VAL A 171 -12.30 1.71 0.39
N PRO A 172 -12.10 0.89 -0.66
CA PRO A 172 -12.57 1.23 -2.00
C PRO A 172 -14.06 1.56 -2.00
N ALA A 173 -14.45 2.57 -2.76
CA ALA A 173 -15.83 3.02 -2.84
C ALA A 173 -16.77 1.90 -3.31
N SER A 174 -16.30 1.03 -4.20
CA SER A 174 -17.01 -0.16 -4.68
C SER A 174 -17.24 -1.19 -3.57
N VAL A 175 -16.24 -1.41 -2.71
CA VAL A 175 -16.36 -2.26 -1.52
C VAL A 175 -17.39 -1.67 -0.56
N ARG A 176 -17.29 -0.37 -0.26
CA ARG A 176 -18.24 0.33 0.62
C ARG A 176 -19.68 0.19 0.13
N LEU A 177 -19.90 0.48 -1.16
CA LEU A 177 -21.20 0.37 -1.81
C LEU A 177 -21.82 -1.02 -1.60
N VAL A 178 -21.05 -2.08 -1.86
CA VAL A 178 -21.56 -3.46 -1.71
C VAL A 178 -21.83 -3.80 -0.26
N LEU A 179 -20.94 -3.42 0.68
CA LEU A 179 -21.15 -3.66 2.10
C LEU A 179 -22.40 -2.94 2.64
N ASP A 180 -22.63 -1.69 2.23
CA ASP A 180 -23.79 -0.90 2.64
C ASP A 180 -25.10 -1.51 2.12
N LEU A 181 -25.11 -1.97 0.86
CA LEU A 181 -26.25 -2.67 0.28
C LEU A 181 -26.51 -4.04 0.94
N LEU A 182 -25.47 -4.69 1.47
CA LEU A 182 -25.59 -5.94 2.21
C LEU A 182 -26.05 -5.74 3.66
N ALA A 183 -25.87 -4.55 4.25
CA ALA A 183 -26.16 -4.25 5.65
C ALA A 183 -27.54 -4.72 6.17
N PRO A 184 -28.67 -4.58 5.44
CA PRO A 184 -29.96 -5.09 5.91
C PRO A 184 -30.10 -6.63 5.88
N GLY A 185 -29.11 -7.34 5.32
CA GLY A 185 -29.17 -8.76 5.04
C GLY A 185 -29.87 -9.04 3.71
N VAL A 186 -29.14 -9.61 2.75
CA VAL A 186 -29.62 -9.87 1.40
C VAL A 186 -29.85 -11.36 1.20
N LYS A 187 -31.09 -11.75 0.98
CA LYS A 187 -31.43 -13.13 0.63
C LYS A 187 -30.95 -13.44 -0.79
N LEU A 188 -30.03 -14.38 -0.92
CA LEU A 188 -29.53 -14.83 -2.22
C LEU A 188 -30.62 -15.59 -2.99
N THR A 189 -30.49 -15.59 -4.30
CA THR A 189 -31.32 -16.44 -5.18
C THR A 189 -31.04 -17.92 -4.91
N PRO A 190 -31.91 -18.86 -5.35
CA PRO A 190 -31.64 -20.30 -5.21
C PRO A 190 -30.31 -20.75 -5.83
N GLY A 191 -29.82 -20.03 -6.84
CA GLY A 191 -28.51 -20.27 -7.46
C GLY A 191 -27.33 -19.60 -6.76
N GLY A 192 -27.52 -19.05 -5.56
CA GLY A 192 -26.46 -18.38 -4.79
C GLY A 192 -26.13 -16.96 -5.25
N ARG A 193 -26.84 -16.41 -6.23
CA ARG A 193 -26.57 -15.07 -6.78
C ARG A 193 -27.20 -13.95 -5.96
N LEU A 194 -26.62 -12.77 -6.05
CA LEU A 194 -27.22 -11.52 -5.61
C LEU A 194 -28.54 -11.26 -6.38
N PRO A 195 -29.61 -10.79 -5.70
CA PRO A 195 -30.88 -10.50 -6.37
C PRO A 195 -30.73 -9.42 -7.44
N ARG A 196 -31.52 -9.52 -8.51
CA ARG A 196 -31.52 -8.56 -9.63
C ARG A 196 -31.64 -7.09 -9.20
N VAL A 197 -32.39 -6.81 -8.13
CA VAL A 197 -32.52 -5.45 -7.60
C VAL A 197 -31.18 -4.93 -7.10
N PHE A 198 -30.44 -5.75 -6.35
CA PHE A 198 -29.08 -5.44 -5.88
C PHE A 198 -28.15 -5.16 -7.06
N VAL A 199 -28.13 -6.07 -8.04
CA VAL A 199 -27.28 -5.95 -9.24
C VAL A 199 -27.56 -4.63 -9.98
N ARG A 200 -28.83 -4.26 -10.15
CA ARG A 200 -29.20 -3.01 -10.83
C ARG A 200 -28.86 -1.76 -10.04
N THR A 201 -28.90 -1.82 -8.71
CA THR A 201 -28.43 -0.73 -7.87
C THR A 201 -26.93 -0.53 -8.04
N VAL A 202 -26.14 -1.60 -8.03
CA VAL A 202 -24.69 -1.52 -8.30
C VAL A 202 -24.42 -1.00 -9.71
N GLN A 203 -25.15 -1.48 -10.73
CA GLN A 203 -25.00 -0.97 -12.10
C GLN A 203 -25.22 0.54 -12.20
N ALA A 204 -26.18 1.09 -11.46
CA ALA A 204 -26.46 2.52 -11.49
C ALA A 204 -25.29 3.36 -10.94
N GLU A 205 -24.61 2.86 -9.91
CA GLU A 205 -23.43 3.50 -9.29
C GLU A 205 -22.11 3.16 -10.01
N ARG A 206 -22.09 2.06 -10.79
CA ARG A 206 -20.94 1.54 -11.54
C ARG A 206 -21.34 1.18 -12.98
N PRO A 207 -21.68 2.17 -13.83
CA PRO A 207 -22.14 1.90 -15.18
C PRO A 207 -21.05 1.27 -16.08
N SER A 208 -19.78 1.56 -15.82
CA SER A 208 -18.63 1.01 -16.57
C SER A 208 -18.49 -0.50 -16.44
N TRP A 209 -18.97 -1.09 -15.34
CA TRP A 209 -18.91 -2.54 -15.10
C TRP A 209 -19.82 -3.35 -16.03
N TYR A 210 -20.73 -2.70 -16.76
CA TYR A 210 -21.51 -3.33 -17.84
C TYR A 210 -21.42 -2.54 -19.13
N ARG A 211 -20.62 -3.04 -20.07
CA ARG A 211 -20.39 -2.39 -21.37
C ARG A 211 -21.61 -2.39 -22.30
N LEU A 212 -22.64 -3.17 -21.97
CA LEU A 212 -23.87 -3.20 -22.75
C LEU A 212 -24.80 -2.11 -22.25
N ASP A 213 -25.26 -1.25 -23.17
CA ASP A 213 -26.24 -0.19 -22.93
C ASP A 213 -27.65 -0.76 -22.69
N ARG A 214 -27.79 -1.57 -21.64
CA ARG A 214 -29.04 -2.20 -21.21
C ARG A 214 -28.99 -2.55 -19.73
N PRO A 215 -30.15 -2.74 -19.07
CA PRO A 215 -30.16 -3.16 -17.67
C PRO A 215 -29.60 -4.57 -17.46
N ALA A 216 -28.73 -4.74 -16.46
CA ALA A 216 -28.26 -6.03 -16.00
C ALA A 216 -29.43 -6.89 -15.50
N SER A 217 -29.36 -8.19 -15.77
CA SER A 217 -30.37 -9.19 -15.45
C SER A 217 -29.90 -10.15 -14.38
N VAL A 218 -28.61 -10.48 -14.37
CA VAL A 218 -27.97 -11.38 -13.41
C VAL A 218 -26.66 -10.79 -12.91
N GLU A 219 -26.13 -11.33 -11.82
CA GLU A 219 -24.89 -10.87 -11.21
C GLU A 219 -23.70 -10.94 -12.17
N GLU A 220 -23.64 -11.97 -13.02
CA GLU A 220 -22.58 -12.18 -14.00
C GLU A 220 -22.60 -11.17 -15.16
N ASP A 221 -23.67 -10.37 -15.32
CA ASP A 221 -23.63 -9.20 -16.21
C ASP A 221 -22.64 -8.15 -15.67
N LEU A 222 -22.44 -8.08 -14.34
CA LEU A 222 -21.46 -7.23 -13.68
C LEU A 222 -20.31 -8.09 -13.14
N TYR A 223 -19.36 -8.44 -14.01
CA TYR A 223 -18.30 -9.36 -13.62
C TYR A 223 -17.47 -8.89 -12.40
N PRO A 224 -17.10 -7.60 -12.26
CA PRO A 224 -16.46 -7.10 -11.03
C PRO A 224 -17.32 -7.31 -9.77
N LEU A 225 -18.65 -7.20 -9.86
CA LEU A 225 -19.54 -7.48 -8.72
C LEU A 225 -19.50 -8.96 -8.33
N THR A 226 -19.43 -9.87 -9.31
CA THR A 226 -19.31 -11.32 -9.05
C THR A 226 -18.02 -11.61 -8.29
N ILE A 227 -16.89 -11.04 -8.75
CA ILE A 227 -15.60 -11.17 -8.07
C ILE A 227 -15.65 -10.58 -6.66
N LEU A 228 -16.25 -9.40 -6.51
CA LEU A 228 -16.36 -8.72 -5.22
C LEU A 228 -17.21 -9.52 -4.21
N HIS A 229 -18.32 -10.11 -4.65
CA HIS A 229 -19.15 -10.96 -3.78
C HIS A 229 -18.34 -12.13 -3.22
N ASP A 230 -17.60 -12.85 -4.05
CA ASP A 230 -16.77 -13.97 -3.59
C ASP A 230 -15.62 -13.48 -2.70
N LEU A 231 -14.90 -12.44 -3.13
CA LEU A 231 -13.80 -11.84 -2.37
C LEU A 231 -14.24 -11.46 -0.94
N LEU A 232 -15.34 -10.73 -0.80
CA LEU A 232 -15.82 -10.27 0.52
C LEU A 232 -16.13 -11.45 1.45
N ARG A 233 -16.54 -12.61 0.92
CA ARG A 233 -16.76 -13.81 1.72
C ARG A 233 -15.46 -14.48 2.09
N ASP A 234 -14.54 -14.57 1.14
CA ASP A 234 -13.23 -15.22 1.32
C ASP A 234 -12.38 -14.49 2.36
N VAL A 235 -12.38 -13.16 2.34
CA VAL A 235 -11.69 -12.34 3.35
C VAL A 235 -12.51 -12.13 4.63
N GLY A 236 -13.71 -12.72 4.71
CA GLY A 236 -14.56 -12.73 5.90
C GLY A 236 -15.23 -11.38 6.23
N LEU A 237 -15.39 -10.51 5.24
CA LEU A 237 -16.17 -9.27 5.34
C LEU A 237 -17.67 -9.48 5.17
N ALA A 238 -18.09 -10.54 4.49
CA ALA A 238 -19.47 -10.98 4.36
C ALA A 238 -19.63 -12.44 4.80
N ARG A 239 -20.81 -12.77 5.33
CA ARG A 239 -21.14 -14.13 5.78
C ARG A 239 -22.53 -14.54 5.33
N LEU A 240 -22.62 -15.74 4.75
CA LEU A 240 -23.87 -16.38 4.38
C LEU A 240 -24.42 -17.22 5.54
N ARG A 241 -25.66 -16.95 5.96
CA ARG A 241 -26.39 -17.76 6.95
C ARG A 241 -27.83 -17.98 6.50
N SER A 242 -28.24 -19.24 6.39
CA SER A 242 -29.60 -19.61 5.97
C SER A 242 -30.08 -18.92 4.68
N GLY A 243 -29.18 -18.78 3.71
CA GLY A 243 -29.46 -18.11 2.42
C GLY A 243 -29.45 -16.59 2.46
N VAL A 244 -29.13 -15.96 3.60
CA VAL A 244 -28.98 -14.50 3.73
C VAL A 244 -27.51 -14.14 3.86
N LEU A 245 -27.01 -13.33 2.94
CA LEU A 245 -25.67 -12.74 2.96
C LEU A 245 -25.72 -11.42 3.72
N SER A 246 -24.80 -11.21 4.66
CA SER A 246 -24.73 -9.99 5.48
C SER A 246 -23.29 -9.65 5.84
N PRO A 247 -22.95 -8.37 6.09
CA PRO A 247 -21.62 -7.99 6.54
C PRO A 247 -21.28 -8.62 7.90
N THR A 248 -20.01 -8.92 8.12
CA THR A 248 -19.51 -9.35 9.43
C THR A 248 -19.21 -8.13 10.32
N LYS A 249 -18.83 -8.37 11.58
CA LYS A 249 -18.41 -7.27 12.48
C LYS A 249 -17.22 -6.48 11.92
N ALA A 250 -16.32 -7.16 11.21
CA ALA A 250 -15.14 -6.55 10.60
C ALA A 250 -15.51 -5.48 9.55
N ALA A 251 -16.62 -5.67 8.82
CA ALA A 251 -17.07 -4.71 7.82
C ALA A 251 -17.51 -3.35 8.41
N GLY A 252 -17.67 -3.24 9.73
CA GLY A 252 -17.96 -1.99 10.43
C GLY A 252 -16.72 -1.22 10.91
N ASP A 253 -15.51 -1.71 10.62
CA ASP A 253 -14.25 -1.07 10.98
C ASP A 253 -13.36 -0.97 9.74
N ASP A 254 -13.15 0.26 9.26
CA ASP A 254 -12.43 0.53 8.01
C ASP A 254 -11.01 -0.05 8.00
N LEU A 255 -10.31 -0.02 9.14
CA LEU A 255 -8.96 -0.58 9.23
C LEU A 255 -8.98 -2.10 9.06
N GLU A 256 -10.00 -2.75 9.63
CA GLU A 256 -10.18 -4.20 9.49
C GLU A 256 -10.65 -4.57 8.07
N VAL A 257 -11.42 -3.71 7.42
CA VAL A 257 -11.76 -3.87 6.00
C VAL A 257 -10.49 -3.83 5.16
N ILE A 258 -9.65 -2.81 5.31
CA ILE A 258 -8.39 -2.67 4.58
C ILE A 258 -7.50 -3.89 4.83
N ARG A 259 -7.24 -4.27 6.09
CA ARG A 259 -6.44 -5.45 6.44
C ARG A 259 -6.92 -6.74 5.74
N ARG A 260 -8.24 -6.96 5.73
CA ARG A 260 -8.84 -8.15 5.10
C ARG A 260 -8.66 -8.14 3.59
N LEU A 261 -8.88 -7.00 2.95
CA LEU A 261 -8.64 -6.85 1.52
C LEU A 261 -7.15 -7.05 1.19
N CYS A 262 -6.23 -6.42 1.93
CA CYS A 262 -4.79 -6.60 1.76
C CYS A 262 -4.38 -8.07 1.92
N SER A 263 -4.99 -8.81 2.86
CA SER A 263 -4.67 -10.22 3.09
C SER A 263 -4.97 -11.16 1.89
N PHE A 264 -5.77 -10.69 0.92
CA PHE A 264 -6.02 -11.41 -0.33
C PHE A 264 -4.76 -11.46 -1.20
N PHE A 265 -3.97 -10.39 -1.20
CA PHE A 265 -2.74 -10.28 -1.99
C PHE A 265 -1.62 -11.02 -1.27
N LYS A 266 -1.26 -12.21 -1.77
CA LYS A 266 -0.19 -13.00 -1.18
C LYS A 266 1.16 -12.44 -1.64
N PRO A 267 2.09 -12.14 -0.71
CA PRO A 267 3.45 -11.77 -1.08
C PRO A 267 4.05 -12.86 -1.97
N ARG A 268 4.79 -12.45 -3.01
CA ARG A 268 5.40 -13.39 -3.96
C ARG A 268 4.38 -14.35 -4.60
N ALA A 269 3.14 -13.91 -4.84
CA ALA A 269 2.26 -14.55 -5.81
C ALA A 269 2.37 -13.82 -7.15
N PHE A 270 2.32 -14.58 -8.26
CA PHE A 270 2.52 -14.02 -9.59
C PHE A 270 1.49 -12.94 -9.91
N ALA A 271 0.20 -13.24 -9.70
CA ALA A 271 -0.90 -12.31 -9.90
C ALA A 271 -0.74 -11.03 -9.05
N THR A 272 -0.29 -11.14 -7.79
CA THR A 272 -0.06 -9.98 -6.92
C THR A 272 1.03 -9.07 -7.47
N ASN A 273 2.18 -9.62 -7.87
CA ASN A 273 3.27 -8.82 -8.45
C ASN A 273 2.87 -8.20 -9.80
N LEU A 274 2.10 -8.91 -10.60
CA LEU A 274 1.56 -8.41 -11.85
C LEU A 274 0.60 -7.24 -11.63
N ILE A 275 -0.31 -7.34 -10.65
CA ILE A 275 -1.23 -6.25 -10.27
C ILE A 275 -0.43 -5.04 -9.77
N ILE A 276 0.54 -5.24 -8.85
CA ILE A 276 1.38 -4.17 -8.32
C ILE A 276 2.10 -3.44 -9.46
N GLY A 277 2.76 -4.16 -10.36
CA GLY A 277 3.46 -3.57 -11.51
C GLY A 277 2.53 -2.82 -12.46
N ALA A 278 1.35 -3.38 -12.76
CA ALA A 278 0.37 -2.73 -13.63
C ALA A 278 -0.18 -1.44 -13.03
N VAL A 279 -0.55 -1.46 -11.74
CA VAL A 279 -1.08 -0.29 -11.06
C VAL A 279 0.00 0.79 -10.92
N ALA A 280 1.24 0.39 -10.59
CA ALA A 280 2.35 1.33 -10.49
C ALA A 280 2.67 2.03 -11.83
N LEU A 281 2.70 1.28 -12.93
CA LEU A 281 2.89 1.86 -14.27
C LEU A 281 1.77 2.82 -14.64
N LEU A 282 0.51 2.45 -14.37
CA LEU A 282 -0.64 3.31 -14.66
C LEU A 282 -0.64 4.58 -13.79
N ALA A 283 -0.21 4.48 -12.53
CA ALA A 283 -0.12 5.62 -11.63
C ALA A 283 1.03 6.57 -11.98
N ALA A 284 2.15 6.04 -12.50
CA ALA A 284 3.29 6.84 -12.94
C ALA A 284 3.08 7.46 -14.33
N GLY A 285 2.73 6.64 -15.33
CA GLY A 285 2.71 7.00 -16.75
C GLY A 285 1.32 7.31 -17.33
N GLY A 286 0.27 7.27 -16.50
CA GLY A 286 -1.10 7.60 -16.90
C GLY A 286 -1.83 6.53 -17.73
N PRO A 287 -2.93 6.89 -18.43
CA PRO A 287 -3.78 5.94 -19.14
C PRO A 287 -3.07 5.25 -20.32
N GLN A 288 -3.11 3.92 -20.38
CA GLN A 288 -2.45 3.15 -21.44
C GLN A 288 -3.24 1.90 -21.88
N PRO A 289 -3.09 1.45 -23.14
CA PRO A 289 -3.70 0.20 -23.61
C PRO A 289 -3.20 -1.01 -22.81
N ALA A 290 -4.13 -1.91 -22.43
CA ALA A 290 -3.81 -3.09 -21.63
C ALA A 290 -2.67 -3.97 -22.17
N LYS A 291 -2.54 -4.05 -23.50
CA LYS A 291 -1.47 -4.82 -24.15
C LYS A 291 -0.07 -4.24 -23.90
N LEU A 292 0.05 -2.91 -23.75
CA LEU A 292 1.33 -2.26 -23.50
C LEU A 292 1.77 -2.46 -22.05
N LEU A 293 0.82 -2.56 -21.12
CA LEU A 293 1.09 -2.91 -19.73
C LEU A 293 1.79 -4.26 -19.61
N ALA A 294 1.25 -5.32 -20.24
CA ALA A 294 1.86 -6.64 -20.19
C ALA A 294 3.30 -6.65 -20.74
N ALA A 295 3.54 -5.94 -21.85
CA ALA A 295 4.86 -5.81 -22.45
C ALA A 295 5.85 -5.04 -21.58
N ALA A 296 5.40 -4.01 -20.85
CA ALA A 296 6.23 -3.22 -19.94
C ALA A 296 6.55 -3.96 -18.64
N ILE A 297 5.61 -4.74 -18.11
CA ILE A 297 5.78 -5.46 -16.83
C ILE A 297 6.57 -6.76 -17.03
N HIS A 298 6.43 -7.42 -18.18
CA HIS A 298 7.03 -8.74 -18.43
C HIS A 298 8.55 -8.79 -18.17
N PRO A 299 9.38 -7.83 -18.62
CA PRO A 299 10.81 -7.81 -18.31
C PRO A 299 11.12 -7.85 -16.81
N LEU A 300 10.32 -7.16 -16.00
CA LEU A 300 10.47 -7.09 -14.53
C LEU A 300 10.14 -8.42 -13.84
N LEU A 301 9.26 -9.22 -14.44
CA LEU A 301 8.83 -10.52 -13.91
C LEU A 301 9.65 -11.69 -14.47
N SER A 302 10.20 -11.54 -15.68
CA SER A 302 10.75 -12.66 -16.47
C SER A 302 11.94 -13.40 -15.84
N TYR A 303 12.69 -12.74 -14.96
CA TYR A 303 13.85 -13.34 -14.27
C TYR A 303 13.48 -14.09 -12.98
N THR A 304 12.33 -13.77 -12.38
CA THR A 304 11.91 -14.28 -11.08
C THR A 304 10.82 -15.34 -11.19
N TRP A 305 10.12 -15.42 -12.34
CA TRP A 305 8.95 -16.27 -12.51
C TRP A 305 9.08 -17.27 -13.66
N SER A 306 8.79 -18.54 -13.35
CA SER A 306 8.79 -19.64 -14.32
C SER A 306 7.56 -20.54 -14.17
N THR A 307 7.03 -21.00 -15.30
CA THR A 307 5.99 -22.04 -15.37
C THR A 307 6.61 -23.29 -15.99
N ASP A 308 6.51 -24.45 -15.34
CA ASP A 308 7.10 -25.71 -15.80
C ASP A 308 8.60 -25.61 -16.16
N GLY A 309 9.35 -24.78 -15.42
CA GLY A 309 10.79 -24.60 -15.61
C GLY A 309 11.20 -23.71 -16.78
N ARG A 310 10.24 -23.07 -17.48
CA ARG A 310 10.54 -21.99 -18.46
C ARG A 310 10.11 -20.63 -17.92
N PRO A 311 10.84 -19.55 -18.25
CA PRO A 311 10.39 -18.20 -17.95
C PRO A 311 8.97 -17.97 -18.48
N ILE A 312 8.18 -17.21 -17.72
CA ILE A 312 6.87 -16.81 -18.18
C ILE A 312 6.98 -15.97 -19.46
N THR A 313 6.04 -16.12 -20.38
CA THR A 313 6.00 -15.34 -21.63
C THR A 313 5.15 -14.07 -21.46
N GLU A 314 5.36 -13.09 -22.32
CA GLU A 314 4.52 -11.88 -22.37
C GLU A 314 3.05 -12.22 -22.57
N GLU A 315 2.74 -13.23 -23.39
CA GLU A 315 1.37 -13.68 -23.64
C GLU A 315 0.70 -14.26 -22.38
N GLU A 316 1.46 -15.01 -21.56
CA GLU A 316 0.98 -15.52 -20.28
C GLU A 316 0.76 -14.41 -19.26
N ALA A 317 1.67 -13.44 -19.18
CA ALA A 317 1.46 -12.25 -18.35
C ALA A 317 0.23 -11.45 -18.81
N ARG A 318 0.01 -11.33 -20.12
CA ARG A 318 -1.16 -10.66 -20.70
C ARG A 318 -2.47 -11.39 -20.39
N MET A 319 -2.47 -12.71 -20.48
CA MET A 319 -3.65 -13.53 -20.12
C MET A 319 -3.97 -13.41 -18.64
N GLU A 320 -2.96 -13.46 -17.77
CA GLU A 320 -3.15 -13.28 -16.33
C GLU A 320 -3.68 -11.88 -16.00
N LEU A 321 -3.11 -10.84 -16.61
CA LEU A 321 -3.54 -9.45 -16.42
C LEU A 321 -5.03 -9.29 -16.82
N HIS A 322 -5.43 -9.90 -17.94
CA HIS A 322 -6.82 -9.95 -18.35
C HIS A 322 -7.71 -10.74 -17.36
N GLY A 323 -7.18 -11.79 -16.74
CA GLY A 323 -7.89 -12.57 -15.73
C GLY A 323 -8.16 -11.80 -14.44
N VAL A 324 -7.26 -10.88 -14.06
CA VAL A 324 -7.37 -10.12 -12.80
C VAL A 324 -8.01 -8.73 -12.96
N VAL A 325 -8.27 -8.25 -14.18
CA VAL A 325 -8.83 -6.89 -14.39
C VAL A 325 -10.14 -6.65 -13.63
N ALA A 326 -11.03 -7.64 -13.58
CA ALA A 326 -12.31 -7.50 -12.89
C ALA A 326 -12.15 -7.41 -11.37
N LEU A 327 -11.12 -8.05 -10.81
CA LEU A 327 -10.72 -7.85 -9.42
C LEU A 327 -10.20 -6.43 -9.19
N MET A 328 -9.34 -5.94 -10.11
CA MET A 328 -8.77 -4.60 -10.02
C MET A 328 -9.86 -3.53 -10.12
N GLU A 329 -10.85 -3.69 -11.02
CA GLU A 329 -12.03 -2.82 -11.13
C GLU A 329 -12.92 -2.91 -9.88
N ALA A 330 -13.13 -4.11 -9.34
CA ALA A 330 -13.94 -4.32 -8.13
C ALA A 330 -13.37 -3.63 -6.89
N LEU A 331 -12.04 -3.48 -6.85
CA LEU A 331 -11.29 -2.84 -5.78
C LEU A 331 -10.89 -1.40 -6.10
N ASP A 332 -11.43 -0.83 -7.19
CA ASP A 332 -11.13 0.54 -7.64
C ASP A 332 -9.62 0.80 -7.86
N LEU A 333 -8.84 -0.24 -8.15
CA LEU A 333 -7.40 -0.13 -8.46
C LEU A 333 -7.16 0.38 -9.88
N VAL A 334 -8.08 0.07 -10.80
CA VAL A 334 -8.06 0.53 -12.19
C VAL A 334 -9.45 0.92 -12.65
N GLU A 335 -9.47 1.84 -13.61
CA GLU A 335 -10.65 2.12 -14.42
C GLU A 335 -10.36 1.73 -15.86
N THR A 336 -11.32 1.08 -16.53
CA THR A 336 -11.16 0.66 -17.93
C THR A 336 -12.18 1.35 -18.82
N GLU A 337 -11.72 1.83 -19.98
CA GLU A 337 -12.56 2.41 -21.02
C GLU A 337 -12.25 1.79 -22.38
N TRP A 338 -13.31 1.45 -23.13
CA TRP A 338 -13.14 0.97 -24.50
C TRP A 338 -12.91 2.13 -25.46
N ASP A 339 -11.69 2.27 -25.96
CA ASP A 339 -11.37 3.24 -26.99
C ASP A 339 -11.71 2.69 -28.38
N LYS A 340 -12.72 3.32 -29.01
CA LYS A 340 -13.20 2.96 -30.35
C LYS A 340 -12.20 3.24 -31.47
N THR A 341 -11.25 4.16 -31.26
CA THR A 341 -10.26 4.58 -32.26
C THR A 341 -9.18 3.53 -32.43
N ILE A 342 -8.63 3.02 -31.32
CA ILE A 342 -7.59 1.99 -31.30
C ILE A 342 -8.15 0.56 -31.09
N ARG A 343 -9.47 0.45 -30.88
CA ARG A 343 -10.23 -0.80 -30.68
C ARG A 343 -9.65 -1.67 -29.56
N GLN A 344 -9.33 -1.03 -28.44
CA GLN A 344 -8.71 -1.67 -27.28
C GLN A 344 -9.23 -1.02 -26.01
N ASP A 345 -9.13 -1.76 -24.91
CA ASP A 345 -9.32 -1.20 -23.57
C ASP A 345 -8.09 -0.37 -23.20
N VAL A 346 -8.34 0.89 -22.85
CA VAL A 346 -7.40 1.79 -22.20
C VAL A 346 -7.67 1.71 -20.71
N TRP A 347 -6.62 1.44 -19.95
CA TRP A 347 -6.66 1.35 -18.49
C TRP A 347 -6.02 2.58 -17.91
N GLN A 348 -6.52 3.02 -16.76
CA GLN A 348 -5.91 4.07 -15.96
C GLN A 348 -5.91 3.68 -14.49
N ALA A 349 -5.05 4.30 -13.69
CA ALA A 349 -5.05 4.12 -12.25
C ALA A 349 -6.41 4.56 -11.68
N GLY A 350 -7.04 3.68 -10.90
CA GLY A 350 -8.28 3.98 -10.21
C GLY A 350 -8.04 4.75 -8.91
N PRO A 351 -9.11 5.23 -8.26
CA PRO A 351 -8.98 6.06 -7.06
C PRO A 351 -8.36 5.32 -5.86
N SER A 352 -8.35 3.99 -5.84
CA SER A 352 -7.73 3.19 -4.77
C SER A 352 -6.40 2.54 -5.18
N ALA A 353 -5.82 2.94 -6.32
CA ALA A 353 -4.57 2.40 -6.86
C ALA A 353 -3.41 2.35 -5.85
N LEU A 354 -3.32 3.37 -4.98
CA LEU A 354 -2.22 3.52 -4.02
C LEU A 354 -2.61 3.13 -2.58
N SER A 355 -3.83 2.61 -2.37
CA SER A 355 -4.41 2.50 -1.02
C SER A 355 -4.42 1.08 -0.45
N LEU A 356 -4.34 0.03 -1.28
CA LEU A 356 -4.42 -1.37 -0.83
C LEU A 356 -3.12 -2.16 -1.03
N LEU A 357 -2.16 -1.59 -1.75
CA LEU A 357 -0.93 -2.25 -2.17
C LEU A 357 0.25 -1.34 -1.83
N PRO A 358 0.79 -1.42 -0.59
CA PRO A 358 1.84 -0.50 -0.14
C PRO A 358 3.08 -0.51 -1.05
N ASP A 359 3.44 -1.66 -1.61
CA ASP A 359 4.56 -1.83 -2.54
C ASP A 359 4.44 -0.99 -3.84
N VAL A 360 3.22 -0.60 -4.22
CA VAL A 360 2.98 0.19 -5.43
C VAL A 360 3.65 1.56 -5.34
N ILE A 361 3.66 2.18 -4.16
CA ILE A 361 4.18 3.54 -3.97
C ILE A 361 5.67 3.61 -4.30
N GLY A 362 6.45 2.64 -3.83
CA GLY A 362 7.88 2.54 -4.15
C GLY A 362 8.14 2.35 -5.65
N LEU A 363 7.35 1.47 -6.30
CA LEU A 363 7.48 1.25 -7.75
C LEU A 363 7.04 2.45 -8.60
N VAL A 364 6.04 3.23 -8.17
CA VAL A 364 5.65 4.46 -8.88
C VAL A 364 6.83 5.44 -8.95
N ALA A 365 7.54 5.61 -7.84
CA ALA A 365 8.73 6.45 -7.80
C ALA A 365 9.87 5.93 -8.69
N TYR A 366 9.98 4.61 -8.86
CA TYR A 366 10.93 4.00 -9.80
C TYR A 366 10.57 4.29 -11.25
N PHE A 367 9.32 4.01 -11.67
CA PHE A 367 8.90 4.21 -13.06
C PHE A 367 8.88 5.69 -13.48
N ALA A 368 8.54 6.59 -12.56
CA ALA A 368 8.59 8.03 -12.84
C ALA A 368 10.02 8.51 -13.16
N ARG A 369 11.07 7.84 -12.66
CA ARG A 369 12.47 8.19 -12.97
C ARG A 369 12.90 7.67 -14.34
N GLU A 370 12.51 6.44 -14.69
CA GLU A 370 12.86 5.84 -16.00
C GLU A 370 12.24 6.58 -17.20
N GLU A 371 11.08 7.24 -17.06
CA GLU A 371 10.51 8.07 -18.14
C GLU A 371 11.27 9.38 -18.39
N HIS A 372 12.15 9.79 -17.47
CA HIS A 372 12.94 11.03 -17.57
C HIS A 372 14.38 10.83 -18.07
N GLU A 373 14.79 9.59 -18.33
CA GLU A 373 16.06 9.21 -18.99
C GLU A 373 15.84 8.85 -20.46
#